data_AF-A0A9E5W4R4-F1
#
_entry.id   AF-A0A9E5W4R4-F1
#
_cell.length_a   1.000
_cell.length_b   1.000
_cell.length_c   1.000
_cell.angle_alpha   90.00
_cell.angle_beta   90.00
_cell.angle_gamma   90.00
#
_symmetry.space_group_name_H-M   'P 1'
#
loop_
_entity.id
_entity.type
_entity.pdbx_description
1 polymer ?
#
loop_
_entity_poly.entity_id
_entity_poly.type
_entity_poly.pdbx_seq_one_letter_code
_entity_poly.pdbx_strand_id
1 'polypeptide(L)'
;SSIAGALSPLFKHSSIKERLADNLVIVSNDEFNYFATYALAVSARNQLDNHKISQNLWYEETVPSDSLFYALLFSRPGEDEALTSLMDMFKQRPYLQVGGNETVGQGWVVISFLYGGDSR
;
A
#
# COMPACT_ATOMS: atom_id res chain seq x y z
N SER A 1 -5.75 -5.52 24.38
CA SER A 1 -5.83 -5.22 22.94
C SER A 1 -4.92 -6.17 22.19
N SER A 2 -5.43 -6.90 21.18
CA SER A 2 -4.58 -7.73 20.31
C SER A 2 -3.88 -6.87 19.26
N ILE A 3 -2.79 -7.37 18.68
CA ILE A 3 -2.08 -6.68 17.59
C ILE A 3 -3.01 -6.47 16.39
N ALA A 4 -3.81 -7.48 16.04
CA ALA A 4 -4.85 -7.34 15.01
C ALA A 4 -5.84 -6.20 15.33
N GLY A 5 -6.25 -6.05 16.59
CA GLY A 5 -7.10 -4.94 17.03
C GLY A 5 -6.43 -3.57 16.87
N ALA A 6 -5.12 -3.47 17.11
CA ALA A 6 -4.35 -2.24 16.93
C ALA A 6 -4.17 -1.87 15.44
N LEU A 7 -4.05 -2.86 14.55
CA LEU A 7 -3.88 -2.65 13.11
C LEU A 7 -5.21 -2.44 12.37
N SER A 8 -6.33 -2.93 12.89
CA SER A 8 -7.65 -2.86 12.24
C SER A 8 -8.06 -1.44 11.79
N PRO A 9 -7.82 -0.36 12.55
CA PRO A 9 -8.12 1.01 12.10
C PRO A 9 -7.34 1.47 10.87
N LEU A 10 -6.18 0.87 10.56
CA LEU A 10 -5.34 1.24 9.42
C LEU A 10 -5.92 0.75 8.09
N PHE A 11 -6.70 -0.34 8.11
CA PHE A 11 -7.37 -0.84 6.92
C PHE A 11 -8.67 -0.07 6.69
N LYS A 12 -8.98 0.30 5.44
CA LYS A 12 -10.26 0.97 5.13
C LYS A 12 -11.40 -0.02 4.92
N HIS A 13 -11.15 -1.09 4.17
CA HIS A 13 -12.16 -2.06 3.76
C HIS A 13 -12.51 -3.06 4.89
N SER A 14 -13.81 -3.30 5.10
CA SER A 14 -14.29 -4.23 6.13
C SER A 14 -13.85 -5.68 5.89
N SER A 15 -13.81 -6.10 4.61
CA SER A 15 -13.38 -7.45 4.22
C SER A 15 -11.98 -7.84 4.71
N ILE A 16 -11.06 -6.86 4.80
CA ILE A 16 -9.71 -7.06 5.34
C ILE A 16 -9.77 -7.10 6.86
N LYS A 17 -10.53 -6.18 7.49
CA LYS A 17 -10.68 -6.12 8.96
C LYS A 17 -11.24 -7.42 9.53
N GLU A 18 -12.25 -7.99 8.88
CA GLU A 18 -12.94 -9.22 9.30
C GLU A 18 -12.00 -10.43 9.32
N ARG A 19 -11.09 -10.55 8.34
CA ARG A 19 -10.13 -11.66 8.25
C ARG A 19 -8.80 -11.41 8.97
N LEU A 20 -8.54 -10.18 9.44
CA LEU A 20 -7.23 -9.78 9.97
C LEU A 20 -6.85 -10.60 11.20
N ALA A 21 -7.79 -10.85 12.10
CA ALA A 21 -7.53 -11.60 13.32
C ALA A 21 -7.13 -13.06 13.05
N ASP A 22 -7.76 -13.68 12.05
CA ASP A 22 -7.54 -15.08 11.71
C ASP A 22 -6.28 -15.29 10.84
N ASN A 23 -5.89 -14.26 10.07
CA ASN A 23 -4.81 -14.35 9.09
C ASN A 23 -3.53 -13.58 9.47
N LEU A 24 -3.50 -12.90 10.62
CA LEU A 24 -2.30 -12.20 11.08
C LEU A 24 -1.27 -13.21 11.62
N VAL A 25 -0.14 -13.31 10.95
CA VAL A 25 1.01 -14.12 11.38
C VAL A 25 2.19 -13.19 11.65
N ILE A 26 2.83 -13.37 12.80
CA ILE A 26 4.08 -12.67 13.15
C ILE A 26 5.21 -13.67 12.96
N VAL A 27 6.14 -13.31 12.08
CA VAL A 27 7.30 -14.14 11.71
C VAL A 27 8.59 -13.46 12.16
N SER A 28 9.70 -14.19 12.10
CA SER A 28 11.02 -13.62 12.37
C SER A 28 11.44 -12.60 11.31
N ASN A 29 12.43 -11.76 11.63
CA ASN A 29 12.98 -10.79 10.67
C ASN A 29 13.56 -11.48 9.42
N ASP A 30 14.19 -12.64 9.59
CA ASP A 30 14.80 -13.38 8.47
C ASP A 30 13.73 -13.92 7.51
N GLU A 31 12.65 -14.47 8.04
CA GLU A 31 11.50 -14.93 7.24
C GLU A 31 10.80 -13.76 6.55
N PHE A 32 10.55 -12.65 7.28
CA PHE A 32 9.95 -11.46 6.68
C PHE A 32 10.82 -10.91 5.54
N ASN A 33 12.14 -10.80 5.75
CA ASN A 33 13.08 -10.34 4.75
C ASN A 33 13.09 -11.24 3.51
N TYR A 34 13.02 -12.56 3.70
CA TYR A 34 12.89 -13.52 2.62
C TYR A 34 11.61 -13.26 1.78
N PHE A 35 10.45 -13.13 2.42
CA PHE A 35 9.20 -12.85 1.70
C PHE A 35 9.23 -11.49 0.98
N ALA A 36 9.70 -10.44 1.65
CA ALA A 36 9.77 -9.09 1.07
C ALA A 36 10.73 -9.00 -0.13
N THR A 37 11.73 -9.88 -0.19
CA THR A 37 12.73 -9.90 -1.27
C THR A 37 12.35 -10.82 -2.42
N TYR A 38 11.78 -12.00 -2.12
CA TYR A 38 11.64 -13.08 -3.10
C TYR A 38 10.20 -13.50 -3.39
N ALA A 39 9.22 -13.06 -2.61
CA ALA A 39 7.82 -13.47 -2.77
C ALA A 39 6.96 -12.39 -3.46
N LEU A 40 7.59 -11.46 -4.18
CA LEU A 40 6.88 -10.47 -5.01
C LEU A 40 6.41 -11.12 -6.32
N ALA A 41 5.31 -10.61 -6.87
CA ALA A 41 4.80 -11.09 -8.13
C ALA A 41 5.71 -10.61 -9.27
N VAL A 42 6.34 -11.56 -9.98
CA VAL A 42 7.17 -11.27 -11.16
C VAL A 42 6.38 -11.58 -12.42
N SER A 43 6.11 -10.56 -13.23
CA SER A 43 5.34 -10.68 -14.48
C SER A 43 6.25 -10.50 -15.68
N ALA A 44 6.21 -11.45 -16.62
CA ALA A 44 6.84 -11.30 -17.92
C ALA A 44 5.92 -10.46 -18.83
N ARG A 45 6.45 -9.36 -19.38
CA ARG A 45 5.77 -8.49 -20.34
C ARG A 45 6.48 -8.52 -21.67
N ASN A 46 5.70 -8.46 -22.75
CA ASN A 46 6.23 -8.42 -24.10
C ASN A 46 5.59 -7.30 -24.93
N GLN A 47 6.31 -6.89 -25.96
CA GLN A 47 5.81 -5.98 -26.98
C GLN A 47 5.63 -6.77 -28.26
N LEU A 48 4.38 -6.93 -28.71
CA LEU A 48 4.05 -7.61 -29.96
C LEU A 48 3.92 -6.61 -31.11
N ASP A 49 4.36 -7.01 -32.29
CA ASP A 49 4.00 -6.32 -33.53
C ASP A 49 2.63 -6.75 -34.07
N ASN A 50 2.24 -6.18 -35.22
CA ASN A 50 0.96 -6.48 -35.88
C ASN A 50 0.83 -7.95 -36.34
N HIS A 51 1.94 -8.69 -36.45
CA HIS A 51 1.98 -10.11 -36.81
C HIS A 51 2.09 -11.03 -35.59
N LYS A 52 1.93 -10.49 -34.37
CA LYS A 52 2.04 -11.20 -33.09
C LYS A 52 3.44 -11.75 -32.83
N ILE A 53 4.47 -11.15 -33.42
CA ILE A 53 5.86 -11.49 -33.15
C ILE A 53 6.38 -10.57 -32.03
N SER A 54 7.03 -11.17 -31.05
CA SER A 54 7.61 -10.45 -29.91
C SER A 54 8.84 -9.66 -30.34
N GLN A 55 8.78 -8.34 -30.19
CA GLN A 55 9.88 -7.41 -30.45
C GLN A 55 10.72 -7.13 -29.20
N ASN A 56 10.13 -7.30 -28.02
CA ASN A 56 10.83 -7.14 -26.75
C ASN A 56 10.19 -8.02 -25.67
N LEU A 57 10.98 -8.39 -24.66
CA LEU A 57 10.56 -9.14 -23.48
C LEU A 57 11.27 -8.57 -22.26
N TRP A 58 10.53 -8.25 -21.22
CA TRP A 58 11.07 -7.78 -19.93
C TRP A 58 10.27 -8.36 -18.77
N TYR A 59 10.84 -8.24 -17.57
CA TYR A 59 10.21 -8.69 -16.33
C TYR A 59 10.01 -7.49 -15.42
N GLU A 60 8.86 -7.47 -14.75
CA GLU A 60 8.50 -6.45 -13.75
C GLU A 60 8.11 -7.13 -12.45
N GLU A 61 8.53 -6.56 -11.32
CA GLU A 61 8.07 -6.96 -10.01
C GLU A 61 6.93 -6.06 -9.55
N THR A 62 5.96 -6.63 -8.84
CA THR A 62 4.81 -5.90 -8.31
C THR A 62 4.54 -6.29 -6.87
N VAL A 63 4.31 -5.27 -6.03
CA VAL A 63 3.90 -5.43 -4.64
C VAL A 63 2.45 -5.94 -4.58
N PRO A 64 2.12 -6.93 -3.74
CA PRO A 64 0.75 -7.45 -3.59
C PRO A 64 -0.26 -6.39 -3.16
N SER A 65 -1.51 -6.53 -3.60
CA SER A 65 -2.60 -5.55 -3.40
C SER A 65 -3.03 -5.32 -1.95
N ASP A 66 -2.77 -6.28 -1.06
CA ASP A 66 -3.17 -6.22 0.36
C ASP A 66 -1.99 -5.79 1.27
N SER A 67 -0.97 -5.14 0.70
CA SER A 67 0.21 -4.67 1.43
C SER A 67 -0.09 -3.35 2.16
N LEU A 68 0.23 -3.30 3.46
CA LEU A 68 0.09 -2.09 4.27
C LEU A 68 1.42 -1.34 4.33
N PHE A 69 1.43 -0.10 3.85
CA PHE A 69 2.54 0.84 3.99
C PHE A 69 2.18 1.97 4.94
N TYR A 70 3.19 2.65 5.48
CA TYR A 70 2.99 3.86 6.29
C TYR A 70 4.00 4.93 5.90
N ALA A 71 3.57 6.19 6.03
CA ALA A 71 4.41 7.36 5.91
C ALA A 71 4.05 8.34 7.03
N LEU A 72 5.05 9.05 7.55
CA LEU A 72 4.85 10.08 8.55
C LEU A 72 4.86 11.45 7.87
N LEU A 73 3.83 12.25 8.14
CA LEU A 73 3.68 13.61 7.62
C LEU A 73 3.69 14.59 8.77
N PHE A 74 4.54 15.61 8.67
CA PHE A 74 4.69 16.66 9.68
C PHE A 74 4.49 18.03 9.02
N SER A 75 3.73 18.90 9.67
CA SER A 75 3.64 20.31 9.29
C SER A 75 4.88 21.05 9.80
N ARG A 76 5.26 22.11 9.10
CA ARG A 76 6.18 23.09 9.68
C ARG A 76 5.46 23.84 10.79
N PRO A 77 6.16 24.28 11.85
CA PRO A 77 5.54 25.10 12.90
C PRO A 77 4.82 26.30 12.31
N GLY A 78 3.52 26.45 12.60
CA GLY A 78 2.67 27.52 12.08
C GLY A 78 1.99 27.23 10.73
N GLU A 79 2.16 26.04 10.14
CA GLU A 79 1.55 25.64 8.86
C GLU A 79 0.64 24.40 8.99
N ASP A 80 -0.08 24.26 10.11
CA ASP A 80 -0.92 23.08 10.40
C ASP A 80 -2.13 22.94 9.44
N GLU A 81 -2.51 24.03 8.78
CA GLU A 81 -3.58 24.05 7.77
C GLU A 81 -3.28 23.12 6.58
N ALA A 82 -2.01 22.97 6.21
CA ALA A 82 -1.60 22.11 5.09
C ALA A 82 -1.93 20.64 5.35
N LEU A 83 -1.64 20.13 6.55
CA LEU A 83 -1.99 18.76 6.94
C LEU A 83 -3.49 18.56 7.01
N THR A 84 -4.22 19.54 7.57
CA THR A 84 -5.67 19.48 7.69
C THR A 84 -6.34 19.40 6.31
N SER A 85 -5.91 20.27 5.37
CA SER A 85 -6.38 20.27 3.99
C SER A 85 -6.10 18.95 3.27
N LEU A 86 -4.90 18.39 3.46
CA LEU A 86 -4.54 17.08 2.91
C LEU A 86 -5.46 15.96 3.44
N MET A 87 -5.70 15.93 4.76
CA MET A 87 -6.60 14.95 5.36
C MET A 87 -8.02 15.07 4.81
N ASP A 88 -8.53 16.29 4.64
CA ASP A 88 -9.87 16.53 4.11
C ASP A 88 -10.00 16.10 2.63
N MET A 89 -8.96 16.30 1.83
CA MET A 89 -8.89 15.79 0.46
C MET A 89 -9.09 14.27 0.42
N PHE A 90 -8.36 13.54 1.27
CA PHE A 90 -8.40 12.08 1.32
C PHE A 90 -9.64 11.52 2.05
N LYS A 91 -10.33 12.31 2.88
CA LYS A 91 -11.67 11.94 3.39
C LYS A 91 -12.68 11.86 2.25
N GLN A 92 -12.62 12.78 1.29
CA GLN A 92 -13.51 12.82 0.13
C GLN A 92 -13.12 11.80 -0.94
N ARG A 93 -11.82 11.68 -1.23
CA ARG A 93 -11.26 10.80 -2.26
C ARG A 93 -10.09 10.00 -1.67
N PRO A 94 -10.36 8.81 -1.11
CA PRO A 94 -9.34 8.10 -0.33
C PRO A 94 -8.37 7.29 -1.17
N TYR A 95 -8.59 7.19 -2.48
CA TYR A 95 -7.74 6.42 -3.36
C TYR A 95 -6.69 7.32 -4.01
N LEU A 96 -5.46 6.83 -4.05
CA LEU A 96 -4.31 7.47 -4.68
C LEU A 96 -3.67 6.46 -5.64
N GLN A 97 -3.25 6.93 -6.81
CA GLN A 97 -2.37 6.16 -7.67
C GLN A 97 -0.92 6.49 -7.29
N VAL A 98 -0.12 5.45 -7.08
CA VAL A 98 1.29 5.54 -6.71
C VAL A 98 2.10 4.62 -7.61
N GLY A 99 3.21 5.13 -8.14
CA GLY A 99 4.12 4.38 -9.01
C GLY A 99 3.73 4.41 -10.49
N GLY A 100 4.27 3.49 -11.28
CA GLY A 100 3.98 3.37 -12.72
C GLY A 100 2.78 2.47 -13.02
N ASN A 101 2.58 2.17 -14.31
CA ASN A 101 1.63 1.14 -14.76
C ASN A 101 0.15 1.40 -14.40
N GLU A 102 -0.24 2.67 -14.19
CA GLU A 102 -1.64 3.06 -13.95
C GLU A 102 -2.58 2.58 -15.06
N THR A 103 -2.17 2.71 -16.32
CA THR A 103 -2.99 2.35 -17.50
C THR A 103 -3.31 0.86 -17.61
N VAL A 104 -2.58 0.03 -16.86
CA VAL A 104 -2.81 -1.42 -16.75
C VAL A 104 -3.32 -1.81 -15.37
N GLY A 105 -3.83 -0.85 -14.60
CA GLY A 105 -4.53 -1.05 -13.33
C GLY A 105 -3.64 -1.19 -12.09
N GLN A 106 -2.34 -0.89 -12.19
CA GLN A 106 -1.41 -1.03 -11.07
C GLN A 106 -1.27 0.27 -10.25
N GLY A 107 -0.91 0.11 -8.98
CA GLY A 107 -0.51 1.24 -8.12
C GLY A 107 -1.64 1.93 -7.35
N TRP A 108 -2.86 1.39 -7.36
CA TRP A 108 -3.97 1.95 -6.59
C TRP A 108 -3.84 1.61 -5.11
N VAL A 109 -3.75 2.64 -4.27
CA VAL A 109 -3.71 2.50 -2.81
C VAL A 109 -4.86 3.27 -2.17
N VAL A 110 -5.23 2.85 -0.96
CA VAL A 110 -6.24 3.52 -0.15
C VAL A 110 -5.60 4.13 1.10
N ILE A 111 -5.91 5.39 1.38
CA ILE A 111 -5.29 6.14 2.46
C ILE A 111 -6.17 6.12 3.72
N SER A 112 -5.53 5.79 4.85
CA SER A 112 -6.06 5.91 6.20
C SER A 112 -5.12 6.79 7.01
N PHE A 113 -5.66 7.65 7.88
CA PHE A 113 -4.86 8.47 8.78
C PHE A 113 -4.91 7.91 10.20
N LEU A 114 -3.74 7.86 10.83
CA LEU A 114 -3.61 7.71 12.26
C LEU A 114 -3.03 9.01 12.80
N TYR A 115 -3.79 9.72 13.61
CA TYR A 115 -3.37 10.94 14.29
C TYR A 115 -3.61 10.77 15.79
N GLY A 116 -2.65 11.20 16.60
CA GLY A 116 -2.65 10.98 18.05
C GLY A 116 -1.31 10.42 18.50
N GLY A 117 -0.42 11.33 18.90
CA GLY A 117 0.53 11.05 19.96
C GLY A 117 -0.05 11.67 21.21
N ASP A 118 -0.25 10.89 22.26
CA ASP A 118 -0.49 11.46 23.58
C ASP A 118 0.68 12.41 23.87
N SER A 119 0.37 13.68 24.09
CA SER A 119 1.27 14.63 24.72
C SER A 119 1.52 14.15 26.14
N ARG A 120 2.47 13.23 26.32
CA ARG A 120 3.06 12.93 27.62
C ARG A 120 4.43 13.58 27.70
#